data_AF-A0A0C3CUH0-F1
#
_entry.id   AF-A0A0C3CUH0-F1
#
_cell.length_a   1.000
_cell.length_b   1.000
_cell.length_c   1.000
_cell.angle_alpha   90.00
_cell.angle_beta   90.00
_cell.angle_gamma   90.00
#
_symmetry.space_group_name_H-M   'P 1'
#
loop_
_entity.id
_entity.type
_entity.pdbx_description
1 polymer ?
#
loop_
_entity_poly.entity_id
_entity_poly.type
_entity_poly.pdbx_seq_one_letter_code
_entity_poly.pdbx_strand_id
1 'polypeptide(L)' 'DGTVFRISSNLNLALHHLIEPGQSRNLWVDQICINQNDGSEKDTQVRLMGKIYGNADKVAI' A
#
# COMPACT_ATOMS: atom_id res chain seq x y z
N ASP A 1 2.45 17.39 -2.66
CA ASP A 1 3.49 17.46 -1.61
C ASP A 1 3.71 16.09 -1.00
N GLY A 2 4.96 15.66 -0.91
CA GLY A 2 5.33 14.40 -0.27
C GLY A 2 5.64 14.62 1.22
N THR A 3 5.16 13.74 2.08
CA THR A 3 5.49 13.72 3.51
C THR A 3 6.27 12.47 3.86
N VAL A 4 7.18 12.56 4.84
CA VAL A 4 7.86 11.36 5.37
C VAL A 4 6.82 10.50 6.09
N PHE A 5 6.74 9.21 5.71
CA PHE A 5 5.82 8.25 6.30
C PHE A 5 6.62 7.12 6.96
N ARG A 6 6.32 6.82 8.23
CA ARG A 6 6.97 5.72 8.95
C ARG A 6 6.32 4.40 8.56
N ILE A 7 7.13 3.44 8.14
CA ILE A 7 6.69 2.11 7.76
C ILE A 7 7.19 1.05 8.75
N SER A 8 6.53 -0.10 8.77
CA SER A 8 7.00 -1.27 9.50
C SER A 8 8.25 -1.89 8.86
N SER A 9 9.04 -2.64 9.64
CA SER A 9 10.20 -3.38 9.12
C SER A 9 9.79 -4.39 8.04
N ASN A 10 8.62 -5.01 8.17
CA ASN A 10 8.10 -5.96 7.19
C ASN A 10 7.80 -5.26 5.86
N LEU A 11 7.16 -4.09 5.90
CA LEU A 11 6.91 -3.31 4.69
C LEU A 11 8.23 -2.84 4.06
N ASN A 12 9.22 -2.43 4.86
CA ASN A 12 10.53 -2.07 4.33
C ASN A 12 11.18 -3.23 3.56
N LEU A 13 11.16 -4.44 4.14
CA LEU A 13 11.67 -5.63 3.45
C LEU A 13 10.86 -5.94 2.19
N ALA A 14 9.53 -5.90 2.26
CA ALA A 14 8.68 -6.14 1.10
C ALA A 14 8.96 -5.15 -0.04
N LEU A 15 9.12 -3.86 0.25
CA LEU A 15 9.44 -2.84 -0.76
C LEU A 15 10.79 -3.12 -1.44
N HIS A 16 11.81 -3.55 -0.70
CA HIS A 16 13.08 -3.95 -1.29
C HIS A 16 12.98 -5.14 -2.26
N HIS A 17 12.02 -6.04 -2.06
CA HIS A 17 11.78 -7.17 -2.97
C HIS A 17 10.84 -6.82 -4.14
N LEU A 18 9.90 -5.90 -3.92
CA LEU A 18 8.89 -5.51 -4.91
C LEU A 18 9.38 -4.43 -5.87
N ILE A 19 10.32 -3.59 -5.43
CA ILE A 19 10.85 -2.47 -6.21
C ILE A 19 12.23 -2.86 -6.74
N GLU A 20 12.29 -3.09 -8.05
CA GLU A 20 13.56 -3.23 -8.76
C GLU A 20 14.19 -1.85 -9.02
N PRO A 21 15.50 -1.68 -8.80
CA PRO A 21 16.19 -0.43 -9.12
C PRO A 21 15.96 -0.02 -10.58
N GLY A 22 15.51 1.22 -10.78
CA GLY A 22 15.29 1.78 -12.13
C GLY A 22 13.90 1.50 -12.73
N GLN A 23 13.03 0.74 -12.06
CA GLN A 23 11.63 0.61 -12.46
C GLN A 23 10.69 1.39 -11.54
N SER A 24 9.81 2.18 -12.14
CA SER A 24 8.66 2.74 -11.42
C SER A 24 7.54 1.72 -11.38
N ARG A 25 7.00 1.46 -10.19
CA ARG A 25 5.84 0.58 -9.99
C ARG A 25 4.79 1.32 -9.17
N ASN A 26 3.54 1.25 -9.62
CA ASN A 26 2.41 1.72 -8.84
C ASN A 26 2.05 0.63 -7.82
N LEU A 27 2.33 0.89 -6.55
CA LEU A 27 2.03 -0.02 -5.46
C LEU A 27 0.91 0.55 -4.61
N TRP A 28 -0.08 -0.29 -4.31
CA TRP A 28 -1.04 -0.03 -3.26
C TRP A 28 -0.61 -0.82 -2.02
N VAL A 29 -0.44 -0.13 -0.91
CA VAL A 29 -0.03 -0.70 0.38
C VAL A 29 -0.97 -0.18 1.43
N ASP A 30 -1.74 -1.03 2.10
CA ASP A 30 -2.77 -0.61 3.07
C ASP A 30 -2.20 0.26 4.19
N GLN A 31 -0.97 -0.01 4.65
CA GLN A 31 -0.30 0.77 5.68
C GLN A 31 -0.02 2.22 5.24
N ILE A 32 0.11 2.50 3.93
CA ILE A 32 0.41 3.84 3.40
C ILE A 32 -0.84 4.48 2.81
N CYS A 33 -1.61 3.74 2.02
CA CYS A 33 -2.74 4.24 1.25
C CYS A 33 -4.02 4.43 2.07
N ILE A 34 -4.12 3.82 3.24
CA ILE A 34 -5.23 3.99 4.16
C ILE A 34 -4.78 4.84 5.34
N ASN A 35 -5.52 5.89 5.65
CA ASN A 35 -5.30 6.66 6.87
C ASN A 35 -5.74 5.83 8.07
N GLN A 36 -4.77 5.12 8.67
CA GLN A 36 -5.03 4.24 9.81
C GLN A 36 -5.57 4.97 11.05
N ASN A 37 -5.48 6.31 11.10
CA ASN A 37 -5.97 7.14 12.20
C ASN A 37 -7.38 7.71 11.97
N ASP A 38 -7.96 7.53 10.78
CA ASP A 38 -9.34 7.93 10.47
C ASP A 38 -10.18 6.66 10.24
N GLY A 39 -11.01 6.32 11.22
CA GLY A 39 -11.86 5.12 11.15
C GLY A 39 -12.85 5.16 10.00
N SER A 40 -13.39 6.34 9.66
CA SER A 40 -14.38 6.48 8.58
C SER A 40 -13.76 6.27 7.20
N GLU A 41 -12.58 6.84 6.99
CA GLU A 41 -11.80 6.65 5.78
C GLU A 41 -11.33 5.20 5.67
N LYS A 42 -10.77 4.66 6.76
CA LYS A 42 -10.35 3.26 6.84
C LYS A 42 -11.46 2.29 6.49
N ASP A 43 -12.65 2.43 7.08
CA ASP A 43 -13.79 1.56 6.78
C ASP A 43 -14.18 1.64 5.30
N THR A 44 -14.09 2.84 4.72
CA THR A 44 -14.36 3.05 3.28
C THR A 44 -13.32 2.35 2.41
N GLN A 45 -12.03 2.48 2.73
CA GLN A 45 -10.96 1.82 1.99
C GLN A 45 -11.02 0.30 2.12
N VAL A 46 -11.33 -0.22 3.32
CA VAL A 46 -11.47 -1.66 3.57
C VAL A 46 -12.58 -2.26 2.71
N ARG A 47 -13.72 -1.58 2.56
CA ARG A 47 -14.79 -2.00 1.63
C ARG A 47 -14.35 -2.01 0.17
N LEU A 48 -13.36 -1.19 -0.20
CA LEU A 48 -12.81 -1.12 -1.56
C LEU A 48 -11.69 -2.14 -1.81
N MET A 49 -11.09 -2.74 -0.77
CA MET A 49 -9.94 -3.65 -0.93
C MET A 49 -10.22 -4.80 -1.91
N GLY A 50 -11.41 -5.39 -1.89
CA GLY A 50 -11.78 -6.44 -2.83
C GLY A 50 -11.70 -5.98 -4.29
N LYS A 51 -12.13 -4.74 -4.56
CA LYS A 51 -11.99 -4.13 -5.89
C LYS A 51 -10.54 -3.79 -6.21
N ILE A 52 -9.80 -3.24 -5.25
CA ILE A 52 -8.39 -2.87 -5.43
C ILE A 52 -7.55 -4.10 -5.79
N TYR A 53 -7.67 -5.17 -5.00
CA TYR A 53 -6.98 -6.43 -5.29
C TYR A 53 -7.45 -7.07 -6.59
N GLY A 54 -8.76 -7.04 -6.88
CA GLY A 54 -9.30 -7.57 -8.14
C GLY A 54 -8.88 -6.81 -9.39
N ASN A 55 -8.41 -5.55 -9.26
CA ASN A 55 -7.91 -4.73 -10.37
C ASN A 55 -6.37 -4.61 -10.37
N ALA A 56 -5.66 -5.25 -9.44
CA ALA A 56 -4.20 -5.22 -9.41
C ALA A 56 -3.63 -6.25 -10.38
N ASP A 57 -2.56 -5.88 -11.11
CA ASP A 57 -1.85 -6.82 -12.00
C ASP A 57 -1.23 -7.99 -11.22
N LYS A 58 -0.84 -7.75 -9.98
CA LYS A 58 -0.28 -8.75 -9.06
C LYS A 58 -0.61 -8.38 -7.63
N VAL A 59 -0.90 -9.40 -6.82
CA VAL A 59 -1.03 -9.30 -5.37
C VAL A 59 0.12 -10.07 -4.72
N ALA A 60 0.81 -9.44 -3.78
CA ALA A 60 1.85 -10.07 -2.97
C ALA A 60 1.36 -10.20 -1.53
N ILE A 61 1.71 -11.32 -0.87
CA ILE A 61 1.30 -11.67 0.51
C ILE A 61 2.55 -11.86 1.34
#